data_AF-A0A4Q2DAI7-F1
#
_entry.id   AF-A0A4Q2DAI7-F1
#
_cell.length_a   1.000
_cell.length_b   1.000
_cell.length_c   1.000
_cell.angle_alpha   90.00
_cell.angle_beta   90.00
_cell.angle_gamma   90.00
#
_symmetry.space_group_name_H-M   'P 1'
#
loop_
_entity.id
_entity.type
_entity.pdbx_description
1 polymer ?
#
loop_
_entity_poly.entity_id
_entity_poly.type
_entity_poly.pdbx_seq_one_letter_code
_entity_poly.pdbx_strand_id
1 'polypeptide(L)'
;MADSVSLSEVTVKQCQNCFVRESGLKEKGQKLLTCGACKRASYCSPECQRLHWKAHKPFCLMNRQADANSNTKTVIDPHRLQTAEVESHYKQWILVSKSFFSNSKSVLVILLGVQEYRPILFLSVFYAFELEQHPENISQNILIVTLSPTFLPGQKKVDPKRSFNVVAAGVESIAEFPDLQVRATAEQVFARVPELQRRDPTVLGFGIIYIIIPYTDQETIRHIVPWGPVNEAQTSIFELVPPVNPNWKNDLIMCVRNGTPVDMLIGRN
;
A
#
# COMPACT_ATOMS: atom_id res chain seq x y z
N MET A 1 -29.68 -18.51 6.48
CA MET A 1 -29.06 -18.31 7.80
C MET A 1 -27.70 -18.98 7.73
N ALA A 2 -26.63 -18.20 7.60
CA ALA A 2 -25.26 -18.70 7.54
C ALA A 2 -24.33 -17.57 7.99
N ASP A 3 -23.95 -17.68 9.26
CA ASP A 3 -22.74 -17.26 9.95
C ASP A 3 -21.98 -16.00 9.49
N SER A 4 -22.15 -14.97 10.32
CA SER A 4 -21.29 -13.80 10.45
C SER A 4 -19.86 -14.20 10.82
N VAL A 5 -18.93 -14.14 9.87
CA VAL A 5 -17.50 -14.18 10.17
C VAL A 5 -17.10 -12.84 10.77
N SER A 6 -16.75 -12.84 12.07
CA SER A 6 -16.29 -11.68 12.81
C SER A 6 -14.95 -11.15 12.26
N LEU A 7 -14.87 -9.84 12.04
CA LEU A 7 -13.73 -9.07 11.50
C LEU A 7 -12.45 -9.04 12.38
N SER A 8 -12.19 -10.08 13.18
CA SER A 8 -11.07 -10.11 14.16
C SER A 8 -9.91 -11.07 13.83
N GLU A 9 -9.91 -11.74 12.68
CA GLU A 9 -8.87 -12.70 12.28
C GLU A 9 -8.44 -12.35 10.84
N VAL A 10 -7.18 -12.05 10.47
CA VAL A 10 -5.88 -12.38 11.04
C VAL A 10 -4.88 -11.27 10.62
N THR A 11 -4.48 -10.40 11.54
CA THR A 11 -3.17 -9.73 11.40
C THR A 11 -2.16 -10.61 12.12
N VAL A 12 -1.31 -11.32 11.36
CA VAL A 12 -0.27 -12.15 11.96
C VAL A 12 0.74 -11.21 12.61
N LYS A 13 0.67 -11.07 13.94
CA LYS A 13 1.70 -10.36 14.70
C LYS A 13 2.99 -11.16 14.63
N GLN A 14 4.06 -10.53 14.17
CA GLN A 14 5.38 -11.15 14.05
C GLN A 14 6.50 -10.16 14.38
N CYS A 15 7.66 -10.71 14.72
CA CYS A 15 8.88 -9.92 14.92
C CYS A 15 9.27 -9.21 13.63
N GLN A 16 9.56 -7.91 13.70
CA GLN A 16 9.93 -7.10 12.54
C GLN A 16 11.39 -7.31 12.11
N ASN A 17 12.20 -8.01 12.91
CA ASN A 17 13.59 -8.32 12.58
C ASN A 17 13.76 -9.74 12.03
N CYS A 18 13.29 -10.75 12.76
CA CYS A 18 13.51 -12.16 12.41
C CYS A 18 12.24 -12.89 11.96
N PHE A 19 11.12 -12.17 11.83
CA PHE A 19 9.85 -12.67 11.31
C PHE A 19 9.20 -13.84 12.07
N VAL A 20 9.70 -14.19 13.27
CA VAL A 20 9.03 -15.17 14.13
C VAL A 20 7.61 -14.70 14.45
N ARG A 21 6.64 -15.58 14.21
CA ARG A 21 5.21 -15.33 14.46
C ARG A 21 4.90 -15.41 15.94
N GLU A 22 3.92 -14.64 16.39
CA GLU A 22 3.46 -14.65 17.77
C GLU A 22 2.97 -16.05 18.20
N SER A 23 2.36 -16.83 17.29
CA SER A 23 1.91 -18.21 17.57
C SER A 23 3.06 -19.11 18.03
N GLY A 24 4.19 -19.10 17.33
CA GLY A 24 5.38 -19.90 17.70
C GLY A 24 6.08 -19.43 18.98
N LEU A 25 5.80 -18.21 19.44
CA LEU A 25 6.26 -17.72 20.76
C LEU A 25 5.30 -18.10 21.88
N LYS A 26 3.98 -18.11 21.62
CA LYS A 26 2.95 -18.51 22.59
C LYS A 26 3.13 -19.95 23.07
N GLU A 27 3.49 -20.87 22.16
CA GLU A 27 3.82 -22.27 22.49
C GLU A 27 4.98 -22.38 23.49
N LYS A 28 5.87 -21.38 23.51
CA LYS A 28 7.01 -21.28 24.43
C LYS A 28 6.75 -20.37 25.63
N GLY A 29 5.50 -19.95 25.85
CA GLY A 29 5.12 -19.02 26.92
C GLY A 29 5.62 -17.58 26.74
N GLN A 30 6.07 -17.20 25.54
CA GLN A 30 6.61 -15.88 25.22
C GLN A 30 5.62 -15.03 24.41
N LYS A 31 5.81 -13.70 24.43
CA LYS A 31 5.01 -12.73 23.67
C LYS A 31 5.93 -11.74 22.96
N LEU A 32 5.43 -11.13 21.88
CA LEU A 32 6.16 -10.07 21.21
C LEU A 32 6.16 -8.79 22.05
N LEU A 33 7.33 -8.16 22.13
CA LEU A 33 7.56 -6.84 22.68
C LEU A 33 7.19 -5.78 21.64
N THR A 34 6.44 -4.76 22.02
CA THR A 34 6.17 -3.62 21.14
C THR A 34 7.19 -2.51 21.36
N CYS A 35 7.56 -1.78 20.31
CA CYS A 35 8.39 -0.59 20.44
C CYS A 35 7.77 0.38 21.46
N GLY A 36 8.48 0.68 22.55
CA GLY A 36 7.94 1.53 23.62
C GLY A 36 7.61 2.96 23.19
N ALA A 37 8.25 3.46 22.13
CA ALA A 37 8.07 4.84 21.68
C ALA A 37 6.90 5.01 20.71
N CYS A 38 6.72 4.10 19.75
CA CYS A 38 5.68 4.22 18.72
C CYS A 38 4.55 3.19 18.82
N LYS A 39 4.74 2.11 19.59
CA LYS A 39 3.79 1.00 19.79
C LYS A 39 3.34 0.27 18.52
N ARG A 40 3.99 0.49 17.37
CA ARG A 40 3.58 -0.07 16.05
C ARG A 40 4.44 -1.22 15.54
N ALA A 41 5.70 -1.30 15.94
CA ALA A 41 6.58 -2.42 15.60
C ALA A 41 6.65 -3.43 16.74
N SER A 42 6.69 -4.72 16.41
CA SER A 42 6.76 -5.84 17.36
C SER A 42 8.07 -6.63 17.20
N TYR A 43 8.63 -7.12 18.30
CA TYR A 43 9.94 -7.79 18.36
C TYR A 43 9.90 -8.96 19.33
N CYS A 44 10.57 -10.06 19.03
CA CYS A 44 10.67 -11.17 20.00
C CYS A 44 11.65 -10.86 21.15
N SER A 45 12.58 -9.92 20.96
CA SER A 45 13.55 -9.52 21.99
C SER A 45 14.04 -8.08 21.79
N PRO A 46 14.64 -7.46 22.83
CA PRO A 46 15.30 -6.16 22.71
C PRO A 46 16.45 -6.16 21.69
N GLU A 47 17.12 -7.29 21.49
CA GLU A 47 18.19 -7.47 20.50
C GLU A 47 17.63 -7.34 19.09
N CYS A 48 16.51 -8.01 18.81
CA CYS A 48 15.80 -7.85 17.53
C CYS A 48 15.35 -6.40 17.29
N GLN A 49 14.95 -5.68 18.35
CA GLN A 49 14.63 -4.26 18.23
C GLN A 49 15.86 -3.40 17.91
N ARG A 50 17.01 -3.65 18.57
CA ARG A 50 18.26 -2.91 18.33
C ARG A 50 18.80 -3.16 16.93
N LEU A 51 18.78 -4.40 16.47
CA LEU A 51 19.19 -4.77 15.10
C LEU A 51 18.31 -4.10 14.06
N HIS A 52 16.99 -4.08 14.27
CA HIS A 52 16.06 -3.39 13.38
C HIS A 52 16.03 -1.86 13.58
N TRP A 53 16.74 -1.29 14.56
CA TRP A 53 16.59 0.13 14.91
C TRP A 53 16.95 1.09 13.78
N LYS A 54 18.02 0.81 13.02
CA LYS A 54 18.44 1.65 11.89
C LYS A 54 17.31 1.80 10.86
N ALA A 55 16.66 0.68 10.53
CA ALA A 55 15.49 0.64 9.65
C ALA A 55 14.23 1.21 10.32
N HIS A 56 14.00 0.95 11.61
CA HIS A 56 12.79 1.34 12.32
C HIS A 56 12.73 2.83 12.70
N LYS A 57 13.87 3.46 13.00
CA LYS A 57 13.95 4.81 13.59
C LYS A 57 13.14 5.86 12.82
N PRO A 58 13.21 5.95 11.48
CA PRO A 58 12.38 6.90 10.71
C PRO A 58 10.88 6.68 10.95
N PHE A 59 10.42 5.43 10.87
CA PHE A 59 9.01 5.07 11.12
C PHE A 59 8.59 5.28 12.56
N CYS A 60 9.49 5.04 13.51
CA CYS A 60 9.24 5.30 14.92
C CYS A 60 8.92 6.77 15.16
N LEU A 61 9.68 7.68 14.53
CA LEU A 61 9.46 9.13 14.64
C LEU A 61 8.13 9.54 13.99
N MET A 62 7.82 9.01 12.80
CA MET A 62 6.56 9.31 12.12
C MET A 62 5.34 8.83 12.89
N ASN A 63 5.40 7.60 13.42
CA ASN A 63 4.31 7.05 14.23
C ASN A 63 4.03 7.92 15.45
N ARG A 64 5.08 8.42 16.11
CA ARG A 64 4.95 9.34 17.25
C ARG A 64 4.29 10.66 16.86
N GLN A 65 4.59 11.18 15.66
CA GLN A 65 3.94 12.39 15.14
C GLN A 65 2.47 12.15 14.77
N ALA A 66 2.15 10.98 14.22
CA ALA A 66 0.78 10.60 13.88
C ALA A 66 -0.12 10.43 15.11
N ASP A 67 0.46 10.00 16.24
CA ASP A 67 -0.26 9.90 17.51
C ASP A 67 -0.47 11.29 18.14
N ALA A 68 0.49 12.21 18.02
CA ALA A 68 0.33 13.61 18.46
C ALA A 68 -0.77 14.36 17.70
N ASN A 69 -0.97 14.06 16.41
CA ASN A 69 -2.02 14.66 15.58
C ASN A 69 -3.38 13.94 15.67
N SER A 70 -3.48 12.85 16.44
CA SER A 70 -4.72 12.07 16.59
C SER A 70 -5.67 12.59 17.68
N ASN A 71 -5.33 13.71 18.33
CA ASN A 71 -6.11 14.27 19.44
C ASN A 71 -7.38 15.05 19.02
N THR A 72 -7.68 15.14 17.72
CA THR A 72 -8.95 15.68 17.25
C THR A 72 -9.85 14.54 16.78
N LYS A 73 -10.47 13.82 17.72
CA LYS A 73 -11.71 13.07 17.44
C LYS A 73 -12.85 14.07 17.23
N THR A 74 -12.76 14.90 16.19
CA THR A 74 -13.97 15.49 15.61
C THR A 74 -14.74 14.32 15.01
N VAL A 75 -15.95 14.10 15.49
CA VAL A 75 -16.92 13.23 14.82
C VAL A 75 -17.07 13.81 13.41
N ILE A 76 -16.42 13.19 12.43
CA ILE A 76 -16.58 13.55 11.03
C ILE A 76 -18.01 13.14 10.70
N ASP A 77 -18.81 14.05 10.16
CA ASP A 77 -20.07 13.71 9.51
C ASP A 77 -19.78 13.50 8.01
N PRO A 78 -19.41 12.28 7.59
CA PRO A 78 -19.09 11.98 6.21
C PRO A 78 -20.28 12.20 5.26
N HIS A 79 -21.52 12.32 5.74
CA HIS A 79 -22.74 12.41 4.92
C HIS A 79 -22.89 13.69 4.07
N ARG A 80 -21.96 14.64 4.15
CA ARG A 80 -22.00 15.89 3.37
C ARG A 80 -20.89 16.02 2.32
N LEU A 81 -20.04 15.01 2.16
CA LEU A 81 -19.01 15.00 1.12
C LEU A 81 -19.64 14.90 -0.28
N GLN A 82 -19.22 15.75 -1.21
CA GLN A 82 -19.67 15.70 -2.61
C GLN A 82 -18.75 14.79 -3.44
N THR A 83 -19.32 14.01 -4.37
CA THR A 83 -18.54 13.12 -5.26
C THR A 83 -17.39 13.84 -5.96
N ALA A 84 -17.65 15.01 -6.53
CA ALA A 84 -16.65 15.81 -7.23
C ALA A 84 -15.50 16.29 -6.32
N GLU A 85 -15.78 16.54 -5.05
CA GLU A 85 -14.77 16.91 -4.05
C GLU A 85 -13.86 15.72 -3.73
N VAL A 86 -14.46 14.54 -3.48
CA VAL A 86 -13.71 13.31 -3.20
C VAL A 86 -12.87 12.89 -4.40
N GLU A 87 -13.42 12.94 -5.61
CA GLU A 87 -12.67 12.66 -6.84
C GLU A 87 -11.53 13.65 -7.07
N SER A 88 -11.76 14.95 -6.83
CA SER A 88 -10.73 15.98 -6.96
C SER A 88 -9.57 15.72 -6.01
N HIS A 89 -9.86 15.44 -4.74
CA HIS A 89 -8.83 15.12 -3.76
C HIS A 89 -8.13 13.79 -4.05
N TYR A 90 -8.85 12.78 -4.54
CA TYR A 90 -8.27 11.50 -4.95
C TYR A 90 -7.29 11.69 -6.12
N LYS A 91 -7.69 12.43 -7.14
CA LYS A 91 -6.81 12.81 -8.25
C LYS A 91 -5.60 13.59 -7.75
N GLN A 92 -5.75 14.56 -6.87
CA GLN A 92 -4.58 15.24 -6.32
C GLN A 92 -3.67 14.29 -5.55
N TRP A 93 -4.22 13.44 -4.68
CA TRP A 93 -3.47 12.50 -3.84
C TRP A 93 -2.66 11.49 -4.65
N ILE A 94 -3.22 10.97 -5.75
CA ILE A 94 -2.52 10.01 -6.62
C ILE A 94 -1.37 10.66 -7.40
N LEU A 95 -1.52 11.94 -7.75
CA LEU A 95 -0.60 12.73 -8.59
C LEU A 95 0.57 13.40 -7.83
N VAL A 96 0.62 13.35 -6.50
CA VAL A 96 1.56 14.13 -5.64
C VAL A 96 3.05 13.72 -5.73
N SER A 97 3.47 13.08 -6.81
CA SER A 97 4.88 12.72 -7.06
C SER A 97 5.72 13.82 -7.73
N LYS A 98 5.14 14.95 -8.16
CA LYS A 98 5.85 15.99 -8.93
C LYS A 98 7.04 16.65 -8.21
N SER A 99 7.09 16.66 -6.88
CA SER A 99 8.13 17.37 -6.13
C SER A 99 9.41 16.57 -5.84
N PHE A 100 9.55 15.34 -6.32
CA PHE A 100 10.72 14.51 -5.98
C PHE A 100 11.95 14.69 -6.88
N PHE A 101 11.87 15.52 -7.93
CA PHE A 101 13.02 15.78 -8.81
C PHE A 101 13.35 17.26 -8.91
N SER A 102 13.92 17.78 -7.82
CA SER A 102 14.87 18.89 -7.90
C SER A 102 16.26 18.34 -7.59
N ASN A 103 17.08 18.23 -8.65
CA ASN A 103 18.54 18.13 -8.66
C ASN A 103 19.26 16.81 -8.31
N SER A 104 18.78 15.64 -8.75
CA SER A 104 19.66 14.46 -8.84
C SER A 104 19.42 13.69 -10.14
N LYS A 105 20.46 13.61 -10.98
CA LYS A 105 20.53 12.82 -12.22
C LYS A 105 20.60 11.31 -11.92
N SER A 106 19.76 10.80 -11.03
CA SER A 106 19.79 9.40 -10.60
C SER A 106 18.90 8.55 -11.52
N VAL A 107 19.41 7.39 -11.95
CA VAL A 107 18.74 6.39 -12.81
C VAL A 107 17.30 6.04 -12.38
N LEU A 108 16.97 6.22 -11.10
CA LEU A 108 15.62 6.10 -10.53
C LEU A 108 14.57 7.02 -11.20
N VAL A 109 14.97 8.18 -11.70
CA VAL A 109 14.10 9.16 -12.39
C VAL A 109 13.68 8.65 -13.76
N ILE A 110 14.61 8.03 -14.49
CA ILE A 110 14.38 7.66 -15.91
C ILE A 110 13.77 6.25 -16.03
N LEU A 111 13.92 5.39 -15.00
CA LEU A 111 13.24 4.08 -14.92
C LEU A 111 11.78 4.17 -14.44
N LEU A 112 11.40 5.24 -13.73
CA LEU A 112 10.03 5.51 -13.26
C LEU A 112 9.24 6.41 -14.23
N GLY A 113 9.43 6.21 -15.54
CA GLY A 113 8.60 6.79 -16.61
C GLY A 113 7.18 6.20 -16.66
N VAL A 114 6.55 5.96 -15.51
CA VAL A 114 5.18 5.45 -15.38
C VAL A 114 4.32 6.59 -14.84
N GLN A 115 3.26 6.92 -15.56
CA GLN A 115 2.38 8.05 -15.25
C GLN A 115 1.91 8.01 -13.78
N GLU A 116 2.26 9.05 -13.02
CA GLU A 116 1.57 9.63 -11.87
C GLU A 116 0.74 8.69 -10.94
N TYR A 117 1.38 7.72 -10.25
CA TYR A 117 0.78 6.96 -9.15
C TYR A 117 1.63 7.00 -7.87
N ARG A 118 0.98 6.97 -6.69
CA ARG A 118 1.65 7.01 -5.38
C ARG A 118 2.57 5.78 -5.23
N PRO A 119 3.91 5.93 -5.09
CA PRO A 119 4.86 4.79 -5.17
C PRO A 119 4.62 3.66 -4.18
N ILE A 120 3.91 3.91 -3.08
CA ILE A 120 3.59 2.86 -2.10
C ILE A 120 2.56 1.88 -2.64
N LEU A 121 1.64 2.33 -3.50
CA LEU A 121 0.65 1.46 -4.14
C LEU A 121 1.33 0.43 -5.03
N PHE A 122 2.35 0.87 -5.78
CA PHE A 122 3.21 0.02 -6.59
C PHE A 122 3.94 -1.03 -5.74
N LEU A 123 4.64 -0.59 -4.69
CA LEU A 123 5.36 -1.50 -3.80
C LEU A 123 4.40 -2.49 -3.11
N SER A 124 3.17 -2.06 -2.84
CA SER A 124 2.12 -2.92 -2.31
C SER A 124 1.72 -3.99 -3.31
N VAL A 125 1.58 -3.67 -4.61
CA VAL A 125 1.29 -4.69 -5.64
C VAL A 125 2.41 -5.73 -5.70
N PHE A 126 3.67 -5.29 -5.75
CA PHE A 126 4.81 -6.20 -5.81
C PHE A 126 4.80 -7.23 -4.66
N TYR A 127 4.63 -6.76 -3.42
CA TYR A 127 4.59 -7.65 -2.25
C TYR A 127 3.29 -8.44 -2.13
N ALA A 128 2.16 -7.83 -2.46
CA ALA A 128 0.87 -8.48 -2.34
C ALA A 128 0.71 -9.63 -3.34
N PHE A 129 1.32 -9.51 -4.51
CA PHE A 129 1.28 -10.53 -5.55
C PHE A 129 2.49 -11.47 -5.50
N GLU A 130 3.44 -11.23 -4.59
CA GLU A 130 4.65 -12.04 -4.44
C GLU A 130 5.44 -12.16 -5.74
N LEU A 131 5.54 -11.07 -6.51
CA LEU A 131 6.04 -11.09 -7.90
C LEU A 131 7.49 -11.57 -8.04
N GLU A 132 8.29 -11.48 -6.99
CA GLU A 132 9.64 -12.04 -6.96
C GLU A 132 9.65 -13.57 -7.10
N GLN A 133 8.70 -14.24 -6.45
CA GLN A 133 8.58 -15.70 -6.44
C GLN A 133 7.62 -16.20 -7.51
N HIS A 134 6.60 -15.39 -7.81
CA HIS A 134 5.45 -15.75 -8.65
C HIS A 134 5.14 -14.61 -9.63
N PRO A 135 5.99 -14.36 -10.65
CA PRO A 135 5.77 -13.28 -11.61
C PRO A 135 4.44 -13.41 -12.37
N GLU A 136 3.93 -14.63 -12.54
CA GLU A 136 2.62 -14.94 -13.15
C GLU A 136 1.44 -14.27 -12.44
N ASN A 137 1.56 -14.04 -11.12
CA ASN A 137 0.51 -13.46 -10.29
C ASN A 137 0.13 -12.04 -10.74
N ILE A 138 1.00 -11.35 -11.47
CA ILE A 138 0.71 -10.02 -12.02
C ILE A 138 -0.55 -10.02 -12.90
N SER A 139 -0.83 -11.14 -13.57
CA SER A 139 -1.97 -11.31 -14.48
C SER A 139 -3.15 -12.05 -13.86
N GLN A 140 -2.99 -12.57 -12.65
CA GLN A 140 -3.99 -13.39 -11.97
C GLN A 140 -4.66 -12.66 -10.81
N ASN A 141 -3.95 -11.73 -10.19
CA ASN A 141 -4.36 -11.10 -8.95
C ASN A 141 -4.71 -9.63 -9.12
N ILE A 142 -5.61 -9.15 -8.26
CA ILE A 142 -5.98 -7.75 -8.14
C ILE A 142 -5.80 -7.27 -6.70
N LEU A 143 -5.15 -6.12 -6.52
CA LEU A 143 -4.96 -5.50 -5.22
C LEU A 143 -6.16 -4.61 -4.91
N ILE A 144 -6.95 -4.96 -3.91
CA ILE A 144 -8.04 -4.11 -3.41
C ILE A 144 -7.48 -3.19 -2.33
N VAL A 145 -7.73 -1.89 -2.45
CA VAL A 145 -7.42 -0.90 -1.39
C VAL A 145 -8.66 -0.08 -1.10
N THR A 146 -9.17 -0.19 0.13
CA THR A 146 -10.26 0.65 0.62
C THR A 146 -9.69 1.87 1.32
N LEU A 147 -10.07 3.06 0.87
CA LEU A 147 -9.63 4.34 1.43
C LEU A 147 -10.78 5.05 2.14
N SER A 148 -10.47 5.82 3.17
CA SER A 148 -11.41 6.78 3.76
C SER A 148 -10.88 8.20 3.62
N PRO A 149 -11.71 9.18 3.21
CA PRO A 149 -11.33 10.60 3.28
C PRO A 149 -10.92 11.02 4.70
N THR A 150 -9.99 11.98 4.80
CA THR A 150 -9.55 12.56 6.10
C THR A 150 -9.93 14.03 6.26
N PHE A 151 -10.64 14.57 5.28
CA PHE A 151 -11.04 15.96 5.20
C PHE A 151 -12.54 16.13 5.43
N LEU A 152 -12.92 17.33 5.85
CA LEU A 152 -14.32 17.74 6.04
C LEU A 152 -14.93 18.24 4.72
N PRO A 153 -16.27 18.20 4.58
CA PRO A 153 -16.98 18.81 3.47
C PRO A 153 -16.62 20.28 3.26
N GLY A 154 -16.24 20.64 2.03
CA GLY A 154 -15.86 22.01 1.65
C GLY A 154 -14.52 22.48 2.25
N GLN A 155 -13.68 21.57 2.75
CA GLN A 155 -12.41 21.94 3.36
C GLN A 155 -11.44 22.50 2.32
N LYS A 156 -11.22 23.82 2.36
CA LYS A 156 -10.38 24.53 1.36
C LYS A 156 -8.89 24.18 1.44
N LYS A 157 -8.38 23.79 2.61
CA LYS A 157 -6.96 23.45 2.83
C LYS A 157 -6.86 21.99 3.26
N VAL A 158 -6.69 21.10 2.30
CA VAL A 158 -6.39 19.68 2.51
C VAL A 158 -4.96 19.47 2.03
N ASP A 159 -4.11 18.87 2.86
CA ASP A 159 -2.79 18.41 2.41
C ASP A 159 -2.99 17.21 1.49
N PRO A 160 -2.68 17.32 0.18
CA PRO A 160 -2.87 16.23 -0.78
C PRO A 160 -2.14 14.95 -0.40
N LYS A 161 -1.07 15.02 0.40
CA LYS A 161 -0.32 13.84 0.84
C LYS A 161 -1.08 13.00 1.87
N ARG A 162 -2.02 13.62 2.59
CA ARG A 162 -2.70 13.07 3.77
C ARG A 162 -4.23 13.05 3.64
N SER A 163 -4.76 13.29 2.43
CA SER A 163 -6.22 13.34 2.15
C SER A 163 -6.98 12.04 2.40
N PHE A 164 -6.28 10.91 2.51
CA PHE A 164 -6.89 9.59 2.68
C PHE A 164 -6.14 8.76 3.72
N ASN A 165 -6.89 7.88 4.39
CA ASN A 165 -6.37 6.75 5.15
C ASN A 165 -6.69 5.45 4.41
N VAL A 166 -5.91 4.40 4.65
CA VAL A 166 -6.24 3.04 4.21
C VAL A 166 -7.03 2.36 5.32
N VAL A 167 -8.24 1.91 4.98
CA VAL A 167 -9.13 1.16 5.87
C VAL A 167 -8.86 -0.33 5.77
N ALA A 168 -8.69 -0.82 4.54
CA ALA A 168 -8.43 -2.23 4.26
C ALA A 168 -7.58 -2.39 3.00
N ALA A 169 -6.80 -3.48 2.95
CA ALA A 169 -6.09 -3.90 1.76
C ALA A 169 -6.10 -5.43 1.65
N GLY A 170 -6.41 -5.95 0.46
CA GLY A 170 -6.59 -7.38 0.20
C GLY A 170 -6.20 -7.74 -1.23
N VAL A 171 -6.03 -9.03 -1.48
CA VAL A 171 -5.73 -9.58 -2.80
C VAL A 171 -6.85 -10.55 -3.14
N GLU A 172 -7.38 -10.44 -4.35
CA GLU A 172 -8.36 -11.37 -4.88
C GLU A 172 -7.88 -11.88 -6.24
N SER A 173 -8.44 -13.01 -6.68
CA SER A 173 -8.27 -13.47 -8.05
C SER A 173 -9.10 -12.60 -9.01
N ILE A 174 -8.50 -12.20 -10.13
CA ILE A 174 -9.19 -11.49 -11.21
C ILE A 174 -10.30 -12.37 -11.78
N ALA A 175 -10.06 -13.68 -11.95
CA ALA A 175 -11.03 -14.59 -12.54
C ALA A 175 -12.32 -14.69 -11.70
N GLU A 176 -12.16 -14.64 -10.38
CA GLU A 176 -13.23 -14.77 -9.39
C GLU A 176 -13.78 -13.40 -8.94
N PHE A 177 -13.27 -12.29 -9.49
CA PHE A 177 -13.65 -10.97 -9.03
C PHE A 177 -15.13 -10.68 -9.32
N PRO A 178 -15.93 -10.25 -8.32
CA PRO A 178 -17.39 -10.11 -8.51
C PRO A 178 -17.79 -9.09 -9.58
N ASP A 179 -17.03 -7.99 -9.69
CA ASP A 179 -17.32 -6.90 -10.62
C ASP A 179 -16.93 -7.26 -12.06
N LEU A 180 -17.95 -7.45 -12.91
CA LEU A 180 -17.77 -7.76 -14.34
C LEU A 180 -17.01 -6.67 -15.09
N GLN A 181 -17.16 -5.39 -14.71
CA GLN A 181 -16.46 -4.28 -15.37
C GLN A 181 -14.97 -4.32 -15.05
N VAL A 182 -14.62 -4.71 -13.83
CA VAL A 182 -13.22 -4.92 -13.44
C VAL A 182 -12.60 -6.06 -14.25
N ARG A 183 -13.30 -7.19 -14.40
CA ARG A 183 -12.83 -8.31 -15.21
C ARG A 183 -12.64 -7.93 -16.68
N ALA A 184 -13.62 -7.26 -17.28
CA ALA A 184 -13.53 -6.80 -18.66
C ALA A 184 -12.38 -5.79 -18.86
N THR A 185 -12.17 -4.89 -17.89
CA THR A 185 -11.04 -3.94 -17.93
C THR A 185 -9.71 -4.66 -17.82
N ALA A 186 -9.60 -5.65 -16.94
CA ALA A 186 -8.40 -6.46 -16.81
C ALA A 186 -8.07 -7.22 -18.10
N GLU A 187 -9.07 -7.84 -18.73
CA GLU A 187 -8.92 -8.51 -20.02
C GLU A 187 -8.40 -7.56 -21.11
N GLN A 188 -8.95 -6.34 -21.21
CA GLN A 188 -8.50 -5.32 -22.16
C GLN A 188 -7.04 -4.90 -21.92
N VAL A 189 -6.64 -4.78 -20.65
CA VAL A 189 -5.26 -4.44 -20.28
C VAL A 189 -4.32 -5.60 -20.64
N PHE A 190 -4.69 -6.83 -20.31
CA PHE A 190 -3.88 -8.02 -20.54
C PHE A 190 -3.77 -8.42 -22.01
N ALA A 191 -4.78 -8.12 -22.84
CA ALA A 191 -4.74 -8.33 -24.28
C ALA A 191 -3.57 -7.60 -24.97
N ARG A 192 -3.00 -6.57 -24.32
CA ARG A 192 -1.84 -5.81 -24.81
C ARG A 192 -0.51 -6.50 -24.54
N VAL A 193 -0.45 -7.44 -23.59
CA VAL A 193 0.79 -8.06 -23.11
C VAL A 193 1.52 -8.84 -24.22
N PRO A 194 0.88 -9.66 -25.06
CA PRO A 194 1.58 -10.41 -26.11
C PRO A 194 2.29 -9.52 -27.13
N GLU A 195 1.69 -8.37 -27.48
CA GLU A 195 2.35 -7.41 -28.38
C GLU A 195 3.57 -6.78 -27.72
N LEU A 196 3.48 -6.44 -26.43
CA LEU A 196 4.58 -5.86 -25.67
C LEU A 196 5.72 -6.85 -25.50
N GLN A 197 5.41 -8.12 -25.20
CA GLN A 197 6.40 -9.21 -25.09
C GLN A 197 7.14 -9.48 -26.40
N ARG A 198 6.49 -9.29 -27.56
CA ARG A 198 7.19 -9.36 -28.86
C ARG A 198 8.26 -8.27 -29.02
N ARG A 199 8.07 -7.11 -28.37
CA ARG A 199 9.01 -5.97 -28.43
C ARG A 199 10.07 -6.04 -27.33
N ASP A 200 9.67 -6.49 -26.15
CA ASP A 200 10.52 -6.67 -24.97
C ASP A 200 10.10 -7.97 -24.26
N PRO A 201 10.83 -9.09 -24.48
CA PRO A 201 10.52 -10.38 -23.87
C PRO A 201 10.53 -10.37 -22.33
N THR A 202 11.12 -9.35 -21.70
CA THR A 202 11.18 -9.23 -20.23
C THR A 202 9.91 -8.66 -19.61
N VAL A 203 8.92 -8.28 -20.42
CA VAL A 203 7.62 -7.78 -19.95
C VAL A 203 6.84 -8.90 -19.25
N LEU A 204 6.59 -8.72 -17.96
CA LEU A 204 5.79 -9.59 -17.11
C LEU A 204 4.29 -9.34 -17.31
N GLY A 205 3.87 -8.07 -17.42
CA GLY A 205 2.46 -7.72 -17.63
C GLY A 205 2.05 -6.39 -17.01
N PHE A 206 0.81 -6.32 -16.53
CA PHE A 206 0.28 -5.15 -15.84
C PHE A 206 -0.31 -5.58 -14.50
N GLY A 207 0.01 -4.91 -13.40
CA GLY A 207 -0.75 -5.10 -12.16
C GLY A 207 -2.00 -4.24 -12.15
N ILE A 208 -3.03 -4.66 -11.41
CA ILE A 208 -4.28 -3.91 -11.28
C ILE A 208 -4.55 -3.62 -9.81
N ILE A 209 -4.88 -2.36 -9.52
CA ILE A 209 -5.33 -1.92 -8.20
C ILE A 209 -6.78 -1.46 -8.31
N TYR A 210 -7.63 -2.01 -7.44
CA TYR A 210 -9.02 -1.61 -7.29
C TYR A 210 -9.17 -0.74 -6.05
N ILE A 211 -9.33 0.57 -6.26
CA ILE A 211 -9.53 1.55 -5.19
C ILE A 211 -11.01 1.70 -4.91
N ILE A 212 -11.37 1.55 -3.64
CA ILE A 212 -12.74 1.75 -3.13
C ILE A 212 -12.70 2.90 -2.13
N ILE A 213 -13.52 3.92 -2.33
CA ILE A 213 -13.63 5.07 -1.42
C ILE A 213 -15.09 5.21 -0.98
N PRO A 214 -15.51 4.53 0.11
CA PRO A 214 -16.77 4.86 0.77
C PRO A 214 -16.66 6.24 1.41
N TYR A 215 -17.61 7.13 1.11
CA TYR A 215 -17.65 8.47 1.70
C TYR A 215 -19.03 8.83 2.26
N THR A 216 -20.06 8.04 2.01
CA THR A 216 -21.33 8.02 2.76
C THR A 216 -21.83 6.57 2.84
N ASP A 217 -22.87 6.31 3.64
CA ASP A 217 -23.49 4.96 3.72
C ASP A 217 -24.08 4.46 2.40
N GLN A 218 -24.34 5.36 1.44
CA GLN A 218 -25.00 5.05 0.18
C GLN A 218 -24.09 5.25 -1.04
N GLU A 219 -22.99 5.97 -0.89
CA GLU A 219 -22.14 6.36 -2.02
C GLU A 219 -20.71 5.84 -1.86
N THR A 220 -20.18 5.32 -2.96
CA THR A 220 -18.83 4.74 -3.02
C THR A 220 -18.23 5.01 -4.38
N ILE A 221 -17.07 5.68 -4.38
CA ILE A 221 -16.25 5.83 -5.59
C ILE A 221 -15.42 4.57 -5.79
N ARG A 222 -15.32 4.10 -7.03
CA ARG A 222 -14.53 2.95 -7.44
C ARG A 222 -13.60 3.36 -8.58
N HIS A 223 -12.31 3.10 -8.43
CA HIS A 223 -11.32 3.38 -9.48
C HIS A 223 -10.48 2.14 -9.76
N ILE A 224 -10.35 1.82 -11.05
CA ILE A 224 -9.40 0.82 -11.52
C ILE A 224 -8.12 1.56 -11.91
N VAL A 225 -7.01 1.16 -11.32
CA VAL A 225 -5.69 1.73 -11.59
C VAL A 225 -4.82 0.63 -12.18
N PRO A 226 -4.70 0.56 -13.52
CA PRO A 226 -3.75 -0.33 -14.15
C PRO A 226 -2.33 0.23 -13.99
N TRP A 227 -1.37 -0.64 -13.72
CA TRP A 227 0.04 -0.33 -13.56
C TRP A 227 0.86 -1.21 -14.51
N GLY A 228 1.71 -0.59 -15.32
CA GLY A 228 2.64 -1.29 -16.22
C GLY A 228 2.82 -0.58 -17.58
N PRO A 229 3.47 -1.23 -18.56
CA PRO A 229 3.98 -2.60 -18.46
C PRO A 229 5.12 -2.72 -17.45
N VAL A 230 5.13 -3.85 -16.74
CA VAL A 230 6.13 -4.22 -15.75
C VAL A 230 7.10 -5.17 -16.42
N ASN A 231 8.39 -4.92 -16.28
CA ASN A 231 9.43 -5.79 -16.82
C ASN A 231 10.48 -6.17 -15.77
N GLU A 232 11.34 -7.13 -16.12
CA GLU A 232 12.37 -7.64 -15.19
C GLU A 232 13.33 -6.54 -14.68
N ALA A 233 13.60 -5.50 -15.49
CA ALA A 233 14.41 -4.37 -15.06
C ALA A 233 13.69 -3.46 -14.02
N GLN A 234 12.36 -3.40 -14.08
CA GLN A 234 11.55 -2.76 -13.06
C GLN A 234 11.31 -3.65 -11.85
N THR A 235 11.54 -4.96 -11.96
CA THR A 235 11.63 -5.81 -10.76
C THR A 235 13.02 -5.76 -10.13
N SER A 236 14.09 -5.54 -10.90
CA SER A 236 15.45 -5.43 -10.34
C SER A 236 15.71 -4.14 -9.54
N ILE A 237 14.94 -3.06 -9.72
CA ILE A 237 14.95 -1.94 -8.75
C ILE A 237 14.52 -2.38 -7.34
N PHE A 238 13.85 -3.54 -7.23
CA PHE A 238 13.54 -4.16 -5.95
C PHE A 238 14.69 -4.97 -5.36
N GLU A 239 15.85 -5.09 -6.03
CA GLU A 239 17.08 -5.53 -5.36
C GLU A 239 17.45 -4.59 -4.20
N LEU A 240 16.90 -3.36 -4.19
CA LEU A 240 17.03 -2.40 -3.11
C LEU A 240 16.02 -2.60 -1.97
N VAL A 241 15.10 -3.56 -2.08
CA VAL A 241 14.12 -3.90 -1.03
C VAL A 241 14.16 -5.41 -0.74
N PRO A 242 13.71 -5.85 0.45
CA PRO A 242 13.64 -7.29 0.74
C PRO A 242 12.74 -8.02 -0.28
N PRO A 243 13.06 -9.26 -0.71
CA PRO A 243 12.25 -10.01 -1.68
C PRO A 243 10.84 -10.34 -1.16
N VAL A 244 10.68 -10.39 0.16
CA VAL A 244 9.39 -10.62 0.83
C VAL A 244 9.21 -9.60 1.93
N ASN A 245 8.01 -9.00 1.99
CA ASN A 245 7.62 -8.12 3.09
C ASN A 245 6.25 -8.52 3.64
N PRO A 246 6.20 -9.36 4.69
CA PRO A 246 4.94 -9.76 5.32
C PRO A 246 4.16 -8.59 5.96
N ASN A 247 4.81 -7.43 6.14
CA ASN A 247 4.21 -6.23 6.73
C ASN A 247 3.83 -5.17 5.68
N TRP A 248 3.81 -5.50 4.38
CA TRP A 248 3.52 -4.53 3.32
C TRP A 248 2.20 -3.78 3.53
N LYS A 249 1.17 -4.42 4.09
CA LYS A 249 -0.12 -3.77 4.43
C LYS A 249 0.07 -2.65 5.45
N ASN A 250 0.90 -2.88 6.46
CA ASN A 250 1.22 -1.85 7.46
C ASN A 250 2.00 -0.72 6.82
N ASP A 251 2.98 -1.03 5.97
CA ASP A 251 3.75 -0.02 5.24
C ASP A 251 2.84 0.84 4.35
N LEU A 252 1.86 0.22 3.67
CA LEU A 252 0.82 0.91 2.90
C LEU A 252 0.00 1.87 3.77
N ILE A 253 -0.61 1.36 4.85
CA ILE A 253 -1.40 2.16 5.79
C ILE A 253 -0.59 3.35 6.33
N MET A 254 0.66 3.08 6.71
CA MET A 254 1.58 4.05 7.28
C MET A 254 1.96 5.16 6.30
N CYS A 255 2.39 4.81 5.09
CA CYS A 255 2.80 5.77 4.07
C CYS A 255 1.62 6.59 3.56
N VAL A 256 0.43 5.99 3.43
CA VAL A 256 -0.78 6.71 3.05
C VAL A 256 -1.17 7.72 4.14
N ARG A 257 -1.30 7.27 5.39
CA ARG A 257 -1.69 8.13 6.53
C ARG A 257 -0.74 9.30 6.76
N ASN A 258 0.57 9.06 6.65
CA ASN A 258 1.57 10.06 7.04
C ASN A 258 2.00 10.99 5.90
N GLY A 259 1.63 10.67 4.65
CA GLY A 259 2.20 11.36 3.50
C GLY A 259 3.68 11.03 3.25
N THR A 260 4.17 9.91 3.81
CA THR A 260 5.59 9.54 3.78
C THR A 260 5.98 8.97 2.40
N PRO A 261 7.08 9.44 1.79
CA PRO A 261 7.59 8.87 0.56
C PRO A 261 8.26 7.50 0.76
N VAL A 262 8.27 6.69 -0.29
CA VAL A 262 8.68 5.26 -0.26
C VAL A 262 10.19 5.07 -0.14
N ASP A 263 10.99 6.06 -0.50
CA ASP A 263 12.44 6.07 -0.30
C ASP A 263 12.85 5.77 1.16
N MET A 264 12.05 6.22 2.12
CA MET A 264 12.27 5.90 3.54
C MET A 264 12.03 4.42 3.88
N LEU A 265 11.26 3.68 3.06
CA LEU A 265 11.09 2.22 3.15
C LEU A 265 12.21 1.44 2.46
N ILE A 266 12.83 2.02 1.43
CA ILE A 266 13.86 1.37 0.59
C ILE A 266 15.25 1.43 1.24
N GLY A 267 15.52 2.37 2.16
CA GLY A 267 16.79 2.47 2.89
C GLY A 267 17.09 1.34 3.91
N ARG A 268 16.46 0.16 3.77
CA ARG A 268 16.64 -1.02 4.63
C ARG A 268 17.88 -1.84 4.20
N ASN A 269 19.06 -1.21 4.17
CA ASN A 269 20.36 -1.90 4.08
C ASN A 269 21.19 -1.69 5.36
#